data_AF-A0A2V2UWP8-F1
#
_entry.id   AF-A0A2V2UWP8-F1
#
_cell.length_a   1.000
_cell.length_b   1.000
_cell.length_c   1.000
_cell.angle_alpha   90.00
_cell.angle_beta   90.00
_cell.angle_gamma   90.00
#
_symmetry.space_group_name_H-M   'P 1'
#
loop_
_entity.id
_entity.type
_entity.pdbx_description
1 polymer ?
#
loop_
_entity_poly.entity_id
_entity_poly.type
_entity_poly.pdbx_seq_one_letter_code
_entity_poly.pdbx_strand_id
1 'polypeptide(L)'
;MAAGSYLLYQLLQYDVEKLQVVAYIFGGSTTYVFNKTIKAVTRYVGSKTSRNVLHDLWHLKMKGYVIYDVTEKGMPASWFSPFNEWGMIVLSSPKVSNYEKWETQVRAERIIMNCPDEMDVKAMCAWMKRDETAEKKAEYWKMVKERMEKVGPILRYVFDANKFIPCSAAIEDALDGIRSRDGEKHFTHGGVKLWYSEDPSQKLVRVVRGRGEVGAEVFLNAPISFCLGRRIPHYFWKRDE
;
A
#
# COMPACT_ATOMS: atom_id res chain seq x y z
N MET A 1 -4.73 -1.40 2.46
CA MET A 1 -4.85 -0.08 3.10
C MET A 1 -5.85 0.71 2.29
N ALA A 2 -6.82 1.38 2.90
CA ALA A 2 -7.88 2.11 2.19
C ALA A 2 -7.46 3.54 1.76
N ALA A 3 -6.16 3.74 1.49
CA ALA A 3 -5.59 5.05 1.18
C ALA A 3 -6.27 5.69 -0.03
N GLY A 4 -6.57 4.89 -1.06
CA GLY A 4 -7.27 5.38 -2.24
C GLY A 4 -8.66 5.92 -1.95
N SER A 5 -9.47 5.23 -1.15
CA SER A 5 -10.80 5.74 -0.77
C SER A 5 -10.72 6.99 0.11
N TYR A 6 -9.70 7.10 0.97
CA TYR A 6 -9.51 8.31 1.77
C TYR A 6 -9.12 9.50 0.88
N LEU A 7 -8.16 9.32 -0.04
CA LEU A 7 -7.78 10.35 -1.01
C LEU A 7 -8.96 10.74 -1.89
N LEU A 8 -9.73 9.76 -2.36
CA LEU A 8 -10.94 10.01 -3.13
C LEU A 8 -11.91 10.89 -2.34
N TYR A 9 -12.18 10.54 -1.08
CA TYR A 9 -13.04 11.35 -0.21
C TYR A 9 -12.52 12.79 -0.11
N GLN A 10 -11.23 13.00 0.14
CA GLN A 10 -10.62 14.34 0.23
C GLN A 10 -10.80 15.13 -1.07
N LEU A 11 -10.54 14.53 -2.23
CA LEU A 11 -10.69 15.18 -3.54
C LEU A 11 -12.15 15.53 -3.86
N LEU A 12 -13.10 14.70 -3.42
CA LEU A 12 -14.52 14.96 -3.62
C LEU A 12 -15.01 16.17 -2.80
N GLN A 13 -14.37 16.50 -1.67
CA GLN A 13 -14.68 17.69 -0.86
C GLN A 13 -14.04 18.98 -1.39
N TYR A 14 -13.11 18.88 -2.36
CA TYR A 14 -12.45 20.06 -2.91
C TYR A 14 -13.43 21.00 -3.64
N ASP A 15 -13.05 22.25 -3.84
CA ASP A 15 -13.84 23.20 -4.62
C ASP A 15 -14.07 22.69 -6.07
N VAL A 16 -15.33 22.70 -6.51
CA VAL A 16 -15.74 22.23 -7.84
C VAL A 16 -15.19 23.11 -8.96
N GLU A 17 -14.97 24.42 -8.72
CA GLU A 17 -14.41 25.33 -9.72
C GLU A 17 -12.93 25.03 -10.00
N LYS A 18 -12.25 24.42 -9.03
CA LYS A 18 -10.85 24.01 -9.13
C LYS A 18 -10.70 22.56 -9.55
N LEU A 19 -11.63 21.69 -9.14
CA LEU A 19 -11.60 20.26 -9.42
C LEU A 19 -13.01 19.75 -9.74
N GLN A 20 -13.27 19.56 -11.02
CA GLN A 20 -14.57 19.15 -11.56
C GLN A 20 -14.70 17.63 -11.67
N VAL A 21 -13.61 16.91 -11.90
CA VAL A 21 -13.62 15.47 -12.14
C VAL A 21 -12.58 14.76 -11.29
N VAL A 22 -12.96 13.64 -10.67
CA VAL A 22 -12.00 12.70 -10.08
C VAL A 22 -12.16 11.34 -10.75
N ALA A 23 -11.08 10.82 -11.31
CA ALA A 23 -11.04 9.49 -11.91
C ALA A 23 -10.33 8.52 -10.97
N TYR A 24 -11.04 7.51 -10.48
CA TYR A 24 -10.47 6.43 -9.68
C TYR A 24 -10.30 5.19 -10.57
N ILE A 25 -9.06 4.85 -10.91
CA ILE A 25 -8.72 3.71 -11.74
C ILE A 25 -8.26 2.57 -10.83
N PHE A 26 -8.98 1.46 -10.87
CA PHE A 26 -8.69 0.27 -10.09
C PHE A 26 -8.25 -0.87 -11.01
N GLY A 27 -7.11 -1.49 -10.69
CA GLY A 27 -6.64 -2.71 -11.38
C GLY A 27 -6.39 -2.54 -12.87
N GLY A 28 -6.12 -1.31 -13.33
CA GLY A 28 -5.74 -0.98 -14.71
C GLY A 28 -6.82 -1.17 -15.78
N SER A 29 -8.06 -1.49 -15.39
CA SER A 29 -9.13 -1.80 -16.34
C SER A 29 -10.48 -1.21 -15.97
N THR A 30 -10.72 -0.88 -14.71
CA THR A 30 -11.98 -0.29 -14.26
C THR A 30 -11.74 1.13 -13.79
N THR A 31 -12.50 2.08 -14.34
CA THR A 31 -12.42 3.49 -13.97
C THR A 31 -13.76 3.97 -13.47
N TYR A 32 -13.77 4.57 -12.30
CA TYR A 32 -14.89 5.32 -11.76
C TYR A 32 -14.63 6.80 -11.98
N VAL A 33 -15.49 7.46 -12.76
CA VAL A 33 -15.42 8.90 -13.00
C VAL A 33 -16.47 9.57 -12.13
N PHE A 34 -16.01 10.38 -11.19
CA PHE A 34 -16.84 11.22 -10.34
C PHE A 34 -16.87 12.62 -10.95
N ASN A 35 -18.00 12.98 -11.58
CA ASN A 35 -18.21 14.32 -12.11
C ASN A 35 -18.94 15.15 -11.05
N LYS A 36 -18.22 16.09 -10.46
CA LYS A 36 -18.71 16.95 -9.37
C LYS A 36 -19.64 18.05 -9.88
N THR A 37 -19.55 18.42 -11.15
CA THR A 37 -20.40 19.45 -11.79
C THR A 37 -21.85 18.97 -11.88
N ILE A 38 -22.05 17.74 -12.35
CA ILE A 38 -23.38 17.13 -12.50
C ILE A 38 -23.73 16.18 -11.34
N LYS A 39 -22.85 16.07 -10.34
CA LYS A 39 -22.99 15.19 -9.16
C LYS A 39 -23.29 13.74 -9.51
N ALA A 40 -22.57 13.18 -10.49
CA ALA A 40 -22.75 11.82 -10.96
C ALA A 40 -21.46 10.99 -10.84
N VAL A 41 -21.64 9.67 -10.69
CA VAL A 41 -20.55 8.70 -10.81
C VAL A 41 -20.86 7.74 -11.96
N THR A 42 -19.86 7.49 -12.82
CA THR A 42 -20.00 6.54 -13.93
C THR A 42 -18.85 5.56 -13.92
N ARG A 43 -19.19 4.28 -14.07
CA ARG A 43 -18.22 3.17 -14.09
C ARG A 43 -17.95 2.77 -15.54
N TYR A 44 -16.68 2.76 -15.91
CA TYR A 44 -16.19 2.33 -17.21
C TYR A 44 -15.32 1.09 -17.04
N VAL A 45 -15.60 0.07 -17.85
CA VAL A 45 -14.87 -1.21 -17.83
C VAL A 45 -14.10 -1.37 -19.14
N GLY A 46 -12.86 -1.81 -19.01
CA GLY A 46 -11.89 -1.92 -20.09
C GLY A 46 -10.92 -0.73 -20.12
N SER A 47 -9.64 -1.04 -20.33
CA SER A 47 -8.56 -0.03 -20.38
C SER A 47 -8.75 0.96 -21.55
N LYS A 48 -9.19 0.48 -22.72
CA LYS A 48 -9.49 1.33 -23.89
C LYS A 48 -10.65 2.28 -23.62
N THR A 49 -11.77 1.76 -23.11
CA THR A 49 -12.95 2.56 -22.75
C THR A 49 -12.60 3.62 -21.70
N SER A 50 -11.88 3.21 -20.65
CA SER A 50 -11.39 4.10 -19.61
C SER A 50 -10.54 5.24 -20.19
N ARG A 51 -9.60 4.91 -21.09
CA ARG A 51 -8.73 5.89 -21.72
C ARG A 51 -9.51 6.91 -22.53
N ASN A 52 -10.43 6.44 -23.36
CA ASN A 52 -11.22 7.30 -24.24
C ASN A 52 -12.02 8.32 -23.43
N VAL A 53 -12.67 7.87 -22.36
CA VAL A 53 -13.47 8.78 -21.51
C VAL A 53 -12.61 9.85 -20.84
N LEU A 54 -11.44 9.49 -20.31
CA LEU A 54 -10.53 10.49 -19.73
C LEU A 54 -10.04 11.48 -20.79
N HIS A 55 -9.80 11.01 -22.01
CA HIS A 55 -9.41 11.84 -23.14
C HIS A 55 -10.53 12.81 -23.55
N ASP A 56 -11.78 12.35 -23.60
CA ASP A 56 -12.93 13.19 -23.90
C ASP A 56 -13.11 14.28 -22.83
N LEU A 57 -12.99 13.93 -21.55
CA LEU A 57 -13.09 14.87 -20.44
C LEU A 57 -11.96 15.91 -20.45
N TRP A 58 -10.74 15.48 -20.79
CA TRP A 58 -9.60 16.37 -20.96
C TRP A 58 -9.79 17.30 -22.17
N HIS A 59 -10.30 16.80 -23.31
CA HIS A 59 -10.62 17.64 -24.48
C HIS A 59 -11.71 18.67 -24.21
N LEU A 60 -12.66 18.35 -23.34
CA LEU A 60 -13.65 19.28 -22.82
C LEU A 60 -13.05 20.31 -21.83
N LYS A 61 -11.72 20.31 -21.65
CA LYS A 61 -10.97 21.18 -20.75
C LYS A 61 -11.45 21.11 -19.30
N MET A 62 -11.97 19.96 -18.89
CA MET A 62 -12.38 19.76 -17.51
C MET A 62 -11.15 19.68 -16.62
N LYS A 63 -11.23 20.32 -15.44
CA LYS A 63 -10.19 20.24 -14.42
C LYS A 63 -10.35 18.94 -13.65
N GLY A 64 -9.40 18.02 -13.78
CA GLY A 64 -9.52 16.71 -13.17
C GLY A 64 -8.31 16.23 -12.38
N TYR A 65 -8.53 15.13 -11.68
CA TYR A 65 -7.52 14.45 -10.87
C TYR A 65 -7.64 12.94 -11.03
N VAL A 66 -6.52 12.23 -11.11
CA VAL A 66 -6.48 10.78 -11.24
C VAL A 66 -5.97 10.13 -9.95
N ILE A 67 -6.70 9.17 -9.42
CA ILE A 67 -6.18 8.19 -8.47
C ILE A 67 -6.01 6.88 -9.22
N TYR A 68 -4.78 6.37 -9.31
CA TYR A 68 -4.49 5.09 -9.93
C TYR A 68 -4.04 4.05 -8.90
N ASP A 69 -4.88 3.06 -8.63
CA ASP A 69 -4.64 1.98 -7.68
C ASP A 69 -4.10 0.73 -8.40
N VAL A 70 -2.79 0.51 -8.26
CA VAL A 70 -2.01 -0.53 -8.94
C VAL A 70 -2.10 -1.85 -8.19
N THR A 71 -2.53 -2.90 -8.88
CA THR A 71 -2.61 -4.26 -8.32
C THR A 71 -1.39 -5.11 -8.69
N GLU A 72 -1.39 -5.72 -9.88
CA GLU A 72 -0.36 -6.70 -10.30
C GLU A 72 0.36 -6.34 -11.60
N LYS A 73 -0.39 -5.95 -12.64
CA LYS A 73 0.17 -5.42 -13.89
C LYS A 73 -0.35 -4.02 -14.12
N GLY A 74 0.46 -3.04 -13.73
CA GLY A 74 0.14 -1.64 -13.89
C GLY A 74 0.04 -1.24 -15.37
N MET A 75 -0.76 -0.22 -15.67
CA MET A 75 -0.66 0.52 -16.92
C MET A 75 0.65 1.32 -16.91
N PRO A 76 1.35 1.41 -18.05
CA PRO A 76 2.58 2.20 -18.11
C PRO A 76 2.27 3.67 -17.86
N ALA A 77 3.23 4.40 -17.26
CA ALA A 77 3.12 5.84 -17.05
C ALA A 77 2.78 6.61 -18.34
N SER A 78 3.27 6.14 -19.49
CA SER A 78 2.96 6.71 -20.81
C SER A 78 1.47 6.71 -21.18
N TRP A 79 0.66 5.85 -20.58
CA TRP A 79 -0.79 5.84 -20.75
C TRP A 79 -1.43 7.16 -20.30
N PHE A 80 -0.80 7.84 -19.33
CA PHE A 80 -1.29 9.07 -18.71
C PHE A 80 -0.64 10.34 -19.25
N SER A 81 0.35 10.21 -20.14
CA SER A 81 1.05 11.35 -20.75
C SER A 81 0.13 12.43 -21.35
N PRO A 82 -1.05 12.12 -21.92
CA PRO A 82 -1.95 13.14 -22.45
C PRO A 82 -2.59 14.04 -21.38
N PHE A 83 -2.59 13.63 -20.11
CA PHE A 83 -3.29 14.31 -19.01
C PHE A 83 -2.35 15.18 -18.17
N ASN A 84 -1.37 15.82 -18.80
CA ASN A 84 -0.31 16.60 -18.13
C ASN A 84 -0.81 17.80 -17.30
N GLU A 85 -2.03 18.28 -17.57
CA GLU A 85 -2.70 19.35 -16.80
C GLU A 85 -3.43 18.83 -15.56
N TRP A 86 -3.67 17.51 -15.46
CA TRP A 86 -4.37 16.91 -14.33
C TRP A 86 -3.38 16.49 -13.24
N GLY A 87 -3.80 16.66 -11.99
CA GLY A 87 -3.07 16.07 -10.86
C GLY A 87 -3.26 14.55 -10.82
N MET A 88 -2.28 13.83 -10.26
CA MET A 88 -2.35 12.37 -10.19
C MET A 88 -1.62 11.82 -8.97
N ILE A 89 -2.24 10.80 -8.35
CA ILE A 89 -1.58 9.93 -7.37
C ILE A 89 -1.65 8.49 -7.87
N VAL A 90 -0.49 7.83 -7.82
CA VAL A 90 -0.38 6.38 -8.07
C VAL A 90 -0.19 5.69 -6.73
N LEU A 91 -1.10 4.78 -6.41
CA LEU A 91 -1.02 3.92 -5.24
C LEU A 91 -0.46 2.59 -5.69
N SER A 92 0.70 2.22 -5.15
CA SER A 92 1.35 0.96 -5.46
C SER A 92 1.76 0.23 -4.19
N SER A 93 1.76 -1.09 -4.26
CA SER A 93 2.53 -1.90 -3.32
C SER A 93 4.03 -1.55 -3.43
N PRO A 94 4.86 -1.85 -2.41
CA PRO A 94 6.29 -1.55 -2.44
C PRO A 94 7.09 -2.38 -3.47
N LYS A 95 6.41 -3.15 -4.34
CA LYS A 95 7.06 -3.86 -5.45
C LYS A 95 7.52 -2.87 -6.51
N VAL A 96 8.82 -2.79 -6.70
CA VAL A 96 9.46 -1.77 -7.55
C VAL A 96 8.96 -1.78 -8.98
N SER A 97 8.80 -2.96 -9.58
CA SER A 97 8.30 -3.09 -10.95
C SER A 97 6.96 -2.39 -11.20
N ASN A 98 6.21 -2.10 -10.13
CA ASN A 98 4.94 -1.39 -10.20
C ASN A 98 5.12 0.13 -10.30
N TYR A 99 6.18 0.71 -9.72
CA TYR A 99 6.34 2.16 -9.60
C TYR A 99 7.63 2.74 -10.22
N GLU A 100 8.63 1.93 -10.59
CA GLU A 100 9.94 2.43 -11.09
C GLU A 100 9.82 3.40 -12.28
N LYS A 101 8.91 3.10 -13.22
CA LYS A 101 8.67 3.94 -14.41
C LYS A 101 7.95 5.26 -14.09
N TRP A 102 7.35 5.32 -12.91
CA TRP A 102 6.68 6.51 -12.41
C TRP A 102 7.67 7.43 -11.71
N GLU A 103 8.64 6.88 -10.98
CA GLU A 103 9.72 7.66 -10.35
C GLU A 103 10.60 8.40 -11.36
N THR A 104 10.70 7.92 -12.60
CA THR A 104 11.48 8.61 -13.65
C THR A 104 10.77 9.82 -14.27
N GLN A 105 9.51 10.09 -13.89
CA GLN A 105 8.79 11.26 -14.40
C GLN A 105 9.30 12.54 -13.73
N VAL A 106 9.53 13.59 -14.51
CA VAL A 106 10.20 14.85 -14.08
C VAL A 106 9.56 15.50 -12.84
N ARG A 107 8.26 15.29 -12.60
CA ARG A 107 7.51 15.87 -11.47
C ARG A 107 6.99 14.82 -10.48
N ALA A 108 7.51 13.59 -10.54
CA ALA A 108 7.09 12.55 -9.61
C ALA A 108 7.72 12.78 -8.24
N GLU A 109 6.88 12.79 -7.20
CA GLU A 109 7.31 12.79 -5.81
C GLU A 109 6.89 11.47 -5.18
N ARG A 110 7.86 10.75 -4.60
CA ARG A 110 7.57 9.52 -3.87
C ARG A 110 7.14 9.85 -2.45
N ILE A 111 5.97 9.34 -2.07
CA ILE A 111 5.44 9.40 -0.71
C ILE A 111 5.34 7.97 -0.17
N ILE A 112 5.96 7.70 0.98
CA ILE A 112 5.85 6.42 1.68
C ILE A 112 4.95 6.62 2.90
N MET A 113 3.87 5.85 2.96
CA MET A 113 2.96 5.83 4.09
C MET A 113 3.22 4.60 4.97
N ASN A 114 3.28 4.81 6.28
CA ASN A 114 3.37 3.71 7.24
C ASN A 114 2.11 2.84 7.18
N CYS A 115 2.28 1.56 7.48
CA CYS A 115 1.13 0.71 7.80
C CYS A 115 0.46 1.20 9.09
N PRO A 116 -0.83 0.90 9.29
CA PRO A 116 -1.50 1.11 10.58
C PRO A 116 -0.67 0.51 11.73
N ASP A 117 -0.79 1.09 12.92
CA ASP A 117 -0.20 0.51 14.13
C ASP A 117 -1.19 -0.41 14.88
N GLU A 118 -0.78 -0.92 16.05
CA GLU A 118 -1.64 -1.78 16.88
C GLU A 118 -2.95 -1.09 17.30
N MET A 119 -2.87 0.20 17.64
CA MET A 119 -4.02 0.96 18.13
C MET A 119 -4.98 1.27 16.98
N ASP A 120 -4.46 1.57 15.79
CA ASP A 120 -5.27 1.73 14.58
C ASP A 120 -6.06 0.46 14.27
N VAL A 121 -5.39 -0.70 14.26
CA VAL A 121 -6.05 -1.98 13.99
C VAL A 121 -7.06 -2.33 15.09
N LYS A 122 -6.73 -2.05 16.36
CA LYS A 122 -7.65 -2.24 17.49
C LYS A 122 -8.91 -1.39 17.36
N ALA A 123 -8.76 -0.13 16.95
CA ALA A 123 -9.90 0.75 16.67
C ALA A 123 -10.76 0.21 15.52
N MET A 124 -10.14 -0.28 14.44
CA MET A 124 -10.87 -0.94 13.35
C MET A 124 -11.64 -2.18 13.84
N CYS A 125 -11.03 -3.02 14.69
CA CYS A 125 -11.70 -4.17 15.30
C CYS A 125 -12.92 -3.76 16.13
N ALA A 126 -12.77 -2.73 16.98
CA ALA A 126 -13.85 -2.21 17.80
C ALA A 126 -15.02 -1.71 16.94
N TRP A 127 -14.71 -1.02 15.83
CA TRP A 127 -15.72 -0.55 14.89
C TRP A 127 -16.41 -1.68 14.11
N MET A 128 -15.64 -2.65 13.60
CA MET A 128 -16.16 -3.81 12.86
C MET A 128 -17.08 -4.69 13.71
N LYS A 129 -16.84 -4.74 15.02
CA LYS A 129 -17.62 -5.51 15.99
C LYS A 129 -18.48 -4.63 16.88
N ARG A 130 -18.79 -3.39 16.48
CA ARG A 130 -19.44 -2.38 17.34
C ARG A 130 -20.76 -2.84 17.97
N ASP A 131 -21.54 -3.65 17.23
CA ASP A 131 -22.86 -4.13 17.64
C ASP A 131 -22.80 -5.44 18.47
N GLU A 132 -21.61 -5.97 18.71
CA GLU A 132 -21.39 -7.21 19.46
C GLU A 132 -21.14 -6.96 20.96
N THR A 133 -21.21 -8.05 21.75
CA THR A 133 -20.91 -8.04 23.18
C THR A 133 -19.44 -7.72 23.45
N ALA A 134 -19.14 -7.24 24.67
CA ALA A 134 -17.77 -6.97 25.10
C ALA A 134 -16.85 -8.20 25.00
N GLU A 135 -17.38 -9.38 25.32
CA GLU A 135 -16.66 -10.66 25.23
C GLU A 135 -16.25 -10.99 23.80
N LYS A 136 -17.20 -10.94 22.85
CA LYS A 136 -16.92 -11.20 21.43
C LYS A 136 -15.96 -10.17 20.83
N LYS A 137 -16.06 -8.90 21.25
CA LYS A 137 -15.09 -7.85 20.86
C LYS A 137 -13.68 -8.20 21.34
N ALA A 138 -13.54 -8.65 22.59
CA ALA A 138 -12.26 -9.04 23.16
C ALA A 138 -11.68 -10.30 22.47
N GLU A 139 -12.50 -11.31 22.22
CA GLU A 139 -12.09 -12.53 21.49
C GLU A 139 -11.62 -12.21 20.07
N TYR A 140 -12.39 -11.38 19.35
CA TYR A 140 -12.02 -10.96 18.00
C TYR A 140 -10.70 -10.18 17.99
N TRP A 141 -10.51 -9.25 18.93
CA TRP A 141 -9.25 -8.51 19.06
C TRP A 141 -8.09 -9.44 19.38
N LYS A 142 -8.26 -10.41 20.29
CA LYS A 142 -7.22 -11.40 20.63
C LYS A 142 -6.76 -12.16 19.39
N MET A 143 -7.70 -12.67 18.58
CA MET A 143 -7.39 -13.38 17.34
C MET A 143 -6.65 -12.49 16.32
N VAL A 144 -7.08 -11.23 16.15
CA VAL A 144 -6.42 -10.27 15.26
C VAL A 144 -5.01 -9.95 15.75
N LYS A 145 -4.82 -9.75 17.06
CA LYS A 145 -3.51 -9.47 17.67
C LYS A 145 -2.54 -10.63 17.46
N GLU A 146 -2.97 -11.88 17.68
CA GLU A 146 -2.15 -13.07 17.42
C GLU A 146 -1.69 -13.16 15.96
N ARG A 147 -2.56 -12.77 15.01
CA ARG A 147 -2.18 -12.70 13.60
C ARG A 147 -1.16 -11.59 13.35
N MET A 148 -1.37 -10.40 13.93
CA MET A 148 -0.44 -9.27 13.80
C MET A 148 0.96 -9.58 14.33
N GLU A 149 1.06 -10.39 15.38
CA GLU A 149 2.36 -10.85 15.88
C GLU A 149 3.13 -11.65 14.83
N LYS A 150 2.45 -12.36 13.93
CA LYS A 150 3.09 -13.13 12.84
C LYS A 150 3.30 -12.34 11.56
N VAL A 151 2.28 -11.62 11.09
CA VAL A 151 2.27 -10.99 9.75
C VAL A 151 2.28 -9.47 9.80
N GLY A 152 2.48 -8.88 10.97
CA GLY A 152 2.44 -7.43 11.19
C GLY A 152 1.03 -6.84 11.06
N PRO A 153 0.88 -5.51 11.16
CA PRO A 153 -0.41 -4.82 11.02
C PRO A 153 -0.87 -4.70 9.55
N ILE A 154 -0.62 -5.72 8.73
CA ILE A 154 -1.02 -5.72 7.32
C ILE A 154 -2.47 -6.22 7.24
N LEU A 155 -3.40 -5.28 7.13
CA LEU A 155 -4.85 -5.54 7.20
C LEU A 155 -5.33 -6.70 6.31
N ARG A 156 -4.73 -6.85 5.11
CA ARG A 156 -5.05 -7.91 4.14
C ARG A 156 -4.86 -9.31 4.73
N TYR A 157 -3.86 -9.51 5.57
CA TYR A 157 -3.52 -10.80 6.16
C TYR A 157 -4.11 -10.94 7.56
N VAL A 158 -4.26 -9.85 8.31
CA VAL A 158 -4.78 -9.90 9.67
C VAL A 158 -6.28 -10.22 9.68
N PHE A 159 -7.08 -9.62 8.79
CA PHE A 159 -8.53 -9.77 8.81
C PHE A 159 -9.07 -10.95 7.98
N ASP A 160 -8.24 -11.58 7.15
CA ASP A 160 -8.66 -12.64 6.23
C ASP A 160 -7.88 -13.92 6.52
N ALA A 161 -8.55 -14.93 7.09
CA ALA A 161 -7.92 -16.20 7.48
C ALA A 161 -7.30 -16.93 6.27
N ASN A 162 -7.96 -16.89 5.12
CA ASN A 162 -7.51 -17.58 3.91
C ASN A 162 -6.24 -16.94 3.33
N LYS A 163 -6.05 -15.64 3.57
CA LYS A 163 -4.81 -14.93 3.20
C LYS A 163 -3.75 -15.01 4.30
N PHE A 164 -4.17 -15.06 5.56
CA PHE A 164 -3.28 -15.19 6.71
C PHE A 164 -2.44 -16.46 6.63
N ILE A 165 -3.09 -17.62 6.44
CA ILE A 165 -2.44 -18.94 6.45
C ILE A 165 -1.26 -19.01 5.47
N PRO A 166 -1.44 -18.76 4.15
CA PRO A 166 -0.34 -18.84 3.20
C PRO A 166 0.73 -17.77 3.46
N CYS A 167 0.35 -16.58 3.92
CA CYS A 167 1.31 -15.53 4.26
C CYS A 167 2.17 -15.92 5.47
N SER A 168 1.56 -16.50 6.51
CA SER A 168 2.26 -16.99 7.69
C SER A 168 3.21 -18.13 7.32
N ALA A 169 2.77 -19.09 6.49
CA ALA A 169 3.62 -20.17 6.03
C ALA A 169 4.82 -19.65 5.22
N ALA A 170 4.60 -18.69 4.33
CA ALA A 170 5.66 -18.07 3.55
C ALA A 170 6.68 -17.28 4.40
N ILE A 171 6.27 -16.76 5.55
CA ILE A 171 7.15 -16.10 6.53
C ILE A 171 8.00 -17.14 7.27
N GLU A 172 7.41 -18.26 7.70
CA GLU A 172 8.18 -19.33 8.36
C GLU A 172 9.19 -19.96 7.39
N ASP A 173 8.76 -20.25 6.16
CA ASP A 173 9.65 -20.71 5.07
C ASP A 173 10.80 -19.72 4.80
N ALA A 174 10.50 -18.41 4.83
CA ALA A 174 11.52 -17.38 4.68
C ALA A 174 12.50 -17.34 5.85
N LEU A 175 12.04 -17.57 7.08
CA LEU A 175 12.91 -17.65 8.27
C LEU A 175 13.84 -18.85 8.20
N ASP A 176 13.32 -20.02 7.80
CA ASP A 176 14.12 -21.25 7.65
C ASP A 176 15.11 -21.12 6.48
N GLY A 177 14.77 -20.34 5.45
CA GLY A 177 15.64 -20.03 4.32
C GLY A 177 16.78 -19.06 4.62
N ILE A 178 16.83 -18.43 5.80
CA ILE A 178 17.93 -17.52 6.19
C ILE A 178 19.21 -18.35 6.41
N ARG A 179 20.03 -18.48 5.37
CA ARG A 179 21.33 -19.15 5.42
C ARG A 179 22.43 -18.17 5.82
N SER A 180 22.84 -18.19 7.09
CA SER A 180 24.08 -17.57 7.60
C SER A 180 24.24 -16.04 7.38
N ARG A 181 25.46 -15.51 7.60
CA ARG A 181 25.88 -14.09 7.69
C ARG A 181 25.36 -13.15 6.59
N ASP A 182 24.99 -13.65 5.41
CA ASP A 182 24.44 -12.81 4.34
C ASP A 182 23.01 -12.36 4.63
N GLY A 183 22.22 -13.15 5.36
CA GLY A 183 20.88 -12.77 5.82
C GLY A 183 20.88 -11.48 6.63
N GLU A 184 21.88 -11.29 7.49
CA GLU A 184 22.01 -10.13 8.38
C GLU A 184 22.13 -8.80 7.62
N LYS A 185 22.76 -8.82 6.44
CA LYS A 185 22.93 -7.62 5.58
C LYS A 185 21.58 -7.07 5.11
N HIS A 186 20.56 -7.91 4.98
CA HIS A 186 19.21 -7.49 4.58
C HIS A 186 18.42 -6.81 5.70
N PHE A 187 18.83 -6.97 6.97
CA PHE A 187 18.16 -6.39 8.14
C PHE A 187 18.93 -5.24 8.79
N THR A 188 20.23 -5.10 8.55
CA THR A 188 21.11 -4.18 9.30
C THR A 188 21.43 -2.85 8.61
N HIS A 189 21.33 -2.74 7.28
CA HIS A 189 21.77 -1.52 6.60
C HIS A 189 20.62 -0.54 6.36
N GLY A 190 20.55 0.44 7.25
CA GLY A 190 19.83 1.69 7.00
C GLY A 190 20.33 2.36 5.71
N GLY A 191 19.46 2.46 4.72
CA GLY A 191 19.44 3.63 3.86
C GLY A 191 20.18 3.62 2.52
N VAL A 192 20.47 2.50 1.85
CA VAL A 192 21.00 2.58 0.46
C VAL A 192 20.12 1.92 -0.61
N LYS A 193 19.37 0.86 -0.30
CA LYS A 193 18.36 0.29 -1.23
C LYS A 193 17.09 -0.12 -0.49
N LEU A 194 16.03 0.65 -0.69
CA LEU A 194 14.70 0.40 -0.15
C LEU A 194 14.03 -0.78 -0.87
N TRP A 195 13.97 -1.97 -0.28
CA TRP A 195 13.11 -3.06 -0.76
C TRP A 195 13.40 -3.51 -2.22
N TYR A 196 14.55 -4.18 -2.44
CA TYR A 196 14.94 -4.71 -3.76
C TYR A 196 15.64 -6.06 -3.66
N SER A 197 14.89 -7.16 -3.76
CA SER A 197 15.33 -8.43 -4.40
C SER A 197 14.24 -9.49 -4.26
N GLU A 198 14.36 -10.56 -5.06
CA GLU A 198 13.59 -11.81 -4.93
C GLU A 198 13.99 -12.64 -3.68
N ASP A 199 14.78 -12.04 -2.78
CA ASP A 199 15.32 -12.68 -1.60
C ASP A 199 14.22 -12.97 -0.55
N PRO A 200 14.17 -14.19 0.01
CA PRO A 200 13.33 -14.56 1.14
C PRO A 200 13.26 -13.52 2.28
N SER A 201 14.35 -12.82 2.61
CA SER A 201 14.38 -11.82 3.69
C SER A 201 13.38 -10.67 3.49
N GLN A 202 13.02 -10.34 2.24
CA GLN A 202 12.04 -9.29 1.93
C GLN A 202 10.63 -9.64 2.38
N LYS A 203 10.32 -10.94 2.52
CA LYS A 203 9.04 -11.41 3.10
C LYS A 203 8.95 -11.14 4.61
N LEU A 204 10.05 -10.72 5.26
CA LEU A 204 10.14 -10.49 6.70
C LEU A 204 10.25 -9.01 7.08
N VAL A 205 10.45 -8.11 6.11
CA VAL A 205 10.63 -6.67 6.33
C VAL A 205 9.56 -5.83 5.66
N ARG A 206 9.26 -4.69 6.29
CA ARG A 206 8.44 -3.60 5.77
C ARG A 206 9.25 -2.33 5.73
N VAL A 207 8.86 -1.41 4.85
CA VAL A 207 9.41 -0.05 4.84
C VAL A 207 8.67 0.79 5.88
N VAL A 208 9.44 1.52 6.70
CA VAL A 208 8.94 2.45 7.71
C VAL A 208 9.49 3.83 7.39
N ARG A 209 8.58 4.81 7.36
CA ARG A 209 8.90 6.24 7.36
C ARG A 209 9.18 6.71 8.77
N GLY A 210 10.39 7.21 8.99
CA GLY A 210 10.81 7.95 10.17
C GLY A 210 10.95 9.44 9.84
N ARG A 211 10.63 10.30 10.82
CA ARG A 211 10.80 11.75 10.71
C ARG A 211 11.89 12.18 11.69
N GLY A 212 12.97 12.76 11.17
CA GLY A 212 14.03 13.35 11.97
C GLY A 212 13.61 14.68 12.59
N GLU A 213 14.38 15.15 13.57
CA GLU A 213 14.09 16.37 14.35
C GLU A 213 13.93 17.62 13.49
N VAL A 214 14.66 17.72 12.38
CA VAL A 214 14.63 18.87 11.45
C VAL A 214 13.63 18.68 10.30
N GLY A 215 12.70 17.72 10.43
CA GLY A 215 11.68 17.44 9.42
C GLY A 215 12.17 16.61 8.22
N ALA A 216 13.45 16.22 8.19
CA ALA A 216 13.96 15.27 7.20
C ALA A 216 13.27 13.91 7.33
N GLU A 217 12.82 13.35 6.22
CA GLU A 217 12.25 12.00 6.20
C GLU A 217 13.32 10.97 5.89
N VAL A 218 13.33 9.89 6.67
CA VAL A 218 14.20 8.74 6.46
C VAL A 218 13.31 7.51 6.29
N PHE A 219 13.69 6.65 5.35
CA PHE A 219 12.98 5.40 5.10
C PHE A 219 13.88 4.23 5.48
N LEU A 220 13.38 3.36 6.35
CA LEU A 220 14.13 2.25 6.93
C LEU A 220 13.40 0.94 6.66
N ASN A 221 14.16 -0.13 6.47
CA ASN A 221 13.60 -1.48 6.56
C ASN A 221 13.45 -1.83 8.04
N ALA A 222 12.28 -2.30 8.43
CA ALA A 222 11.99 -2.80 9.76
C ALA A 222 11.33 -4.18 9.65
N PRO A 223 11.44 -5.05 10.67
CA PRO A 223 10.66 -6.27 10.73
C PRO A 223 9.16 -5.99 10.56
N ILE A 224 8.45 -6.89 9.88
CA ILE A 224 7.01 -6.77 9.64
C ILE A 224 6.22 -6.73 10.96
N SER A 225 6.68 -7.46 11.97
CA SER A 225 6.13 -7.43 13.32
C SER A 225 7.23 -7.32 14.38
N PHE A 226 6.85 -6.85 15.57
CA PHE A 226 7.75 -6.80 16.72
C PHE A 226 8.27 -8.19 17.10
N CYS A 227 7.40 -9.21 17.10
CA CYS A 227 7.76 -10.59 17.42
C CYS A 227 8.75 -11.17 16.40
N LEU A 228 8.57 -10.89 15.11
CA LEU A 228 9.54 -11.27 14.07
C LEU A 228 10.89 -10.60 14.29
N GLY A 229 10.91 -9.32 14.67
CA GLY A 229 12.15 -8.60 14.98
C GLY A 229 12.97 -9.25 16.09
N ARG A 230 12.32 -9.91 17.06
CA ARG A 230 12.99 -10.69 18.10
C ARG A 230 13.42 -12.08 17.63
N ARG A 231 12.67 -12.68 16.69
CA ARG A 231 12.96 -14.03 16.17
C ARG A 231 14.12 -14.05 15.18
N ILE A 232 14.19 -13.08 14.26
CA ILE A 232 15.17 -13.02 13.17
C ILE A 232 16.63 -13.24 13.66
N PRO A 233 17.12 -12.58 14.74
CA PRO A 233 18.48 -12.78 15.23
C PRO A 233 18.84 -14.23 15.58
N HIS A 234 17.87 -15.03 16.03
CA HIS A 234 18.11 -16.43 16.40
C HIS A 234 18.44 -17.33 15.19
N TYR A 235 18.10 -16.91 13.98
CA TYR A 235 18.38 -17.66 12.76
C TYR A 235 19.78 -17.35 12.19
N PHE A 236 20.40 -16.21 12.54
CA PHE A 236 21.78 -15.92 12.15
C PHE A 236 22.82 -16.78 12.88
N TRP A 237 22.47 -17.29 14.07
CA TRP A 237 23.39 -18.04 14.93
C TRP A 237 23.15 -19.55 14.96
N LYS A 238 22.19 -20.07 14.17
CA LYS A 238 22.11 -21.52 13.92
C LYS A 238 23.33 -21.92 13.08
N ARG A 239 24.42 -22.30 13.75
CA ARG A 239 25.57 -22.93 13.12
C ARG A 239 25.18 -24.36 12.74
N ASP A 240 25.35 -24.70 11.47
CA ASP A 240 25.52 -26.09 11.09
C ASP A 240 26.90 -26.50 11.63
N GLU A 241 26.92 -27.23 12.75
CA GLU A 241 28.07 -28.07 13.15
C GLU A 241 28.03 -29.39 12.36
#